data_AF-A0A3Q9HRH0-F1
#
_entry.id   AF-A0A3Q9HRH0-F1
#
_cell.length_a   1.000
_cell.length_b   1.000
_cell.length_c   1.000
_cell.angle_alpha   90.00
_cell.angle_beta   90.00
_cell.angle_gamma   90.00
#
_symmetry.space_group_name_H-M   'P 1'
#
loop_
_entity.id
_entity.type
_entity.pdbx_description
1 polymer ?
#
loop_
_entity_poly.entity_id
_entity_poly.type
_entity_poly.pdbx_seq_one_letter_code
_entity_poly.pdbx_strand_id
1 'polypeptide(L)'
;MSKYYLMMSNGAIKTINHFLSINEDEHNLLINTEFDQFSVCKKDVVIHGDEKYWTKVLELLKCLDKIIQKRVNKITTKATFLGFFLGRLS
;
A
#
# COMPACT_ATOMS: atom_id res chain seq x y z
N MET A 1 -12.73 -3.45 -22.17
CA MET A 1 -11.39 -4.06 -21.99
C MET A 1 -11.00 -3.93 -20.53
N SER A 2 -10.75 -5.07 -19.88
CA SER A 2 -10.28 -5.12 -18.49
C SER A 2 -8.87 -4.55 -18.42
N LYS A 3 -8.64 -3.56 -17.56
CA LYS A 3 -7.30 -2.98 -17.34
C LYS A 3 -6.67 -3.62 -16.11
N TYR A 4 -5.38 -3.88 -16.19
CA TYR A 4 -4.56 -4.31 -15.06
C TYR A 4 -3.74 -3.12 -14.57
N TYR A 5 -3.51 -3.06 -13.26
CA TYR A 5 -2.74 -2.02 -12.62
C TYR A 5 -1.75 -2.63 -11.65
N LEU A 6 -0.59 -2.00 -11.53
CA LEU A 6 0.39 -2.29 -10.51
C LEU A 6 0.26 -1.27 -9.40
N MET A 7 -0.05 -1.74 -8.19
CA MET A 7 0.02 -0.95 -6.97
C MET A 7 1.38 -1.20 -6.32
N MET A 8 2.22 -0.18 -6.33
CA MET A 8 3.55 -0.22 -5.69
C MET A 8 3.42 -0.01 -4.19
N SER A 9 4.40 -0.49 -3.41
CA SER A 9 4.43 -0.35 -1.95
C SER A 9 4.40 1.10 -1.44
N ASN A 10 4.77 2.07 -2.28
CA ASN A 10 4.66 3.50 -1.98
C ASN A 10 3.25 4.09 -2.20
N GLY A 11 2.29 3.25 -2.61
CA GLY A 11 0.90 3.64 -2.86
C GLY A 11 0.67 4.40 -4.17
N ALA A 12 1.62 4.33 -5.12
CA ALA A 12 1.41 4.77 -6.50
C ALA A 12 0.85 3.64 -7.35
N ILE A 13 -0.05 4.00 -8.27
CA ILE A 13 -0.65 3.07 -9.24
C ILE A 13 -0.02 3.34 -10.60
N LYS A 14 0.38 2.27 -11.29
CA LYS A 14 0.74 2.30 -12.71
C LYS A 14 -0.20 1.40 -13.50
N THR A 15 -0.59 1.85 -14.67
CA THR A 15 -1.40 1.04 -15.59
C THR A 15 -0.50 0.06 -16.33
N ILE A 16 -0.92 -1.21 -16.41
CA ILE A 16 -0.24 -2.24 -17.20
C ILE A 16 -1.07 -2.46 -18.47
N ASN A 17 -0.52 -2.08 -19.61
CA ASN A 17 -1.14 -2.32 -20.90
C ASN A 17 -0.76 -3.70 -21.41
N HIS A 18 -1.68 -4.38 -22.10
CA HIS A 18 -1.43 -5.68 -22.76
C HIS A 18 -0.91 -6.76 -21.81
N PHE A 19 -1.52 -6.88 -20.63
CA PHE A 19 -1.16 -7.87 -19.62
C PHE A 19 -1.39 -9.30 -20.12
N LEU A 20 -0.39 -10.17 -19.94
CA LEU A 20 -0.48 -11.59 -20.26
C LEU A 20 -0.45 -12.48 -19.01
N SER A 21 0.62 -12.40 -18.23
CA SER A 21 0.82 -13.27 -17.07
C SER A 21 1.73 -12.68 -16.01
N ILE A 22 1.65 -13.26 -14.81
CA ILE A 22 2.57 -13.01 -13.70
C ILE A 22 3.24 -14.33 -13.34
N ASN A 23 4.56 -14.28 -13.26
CA ASN A 23 5.37 -15.36 -12.73
C ASN A 23 6.08 -14.87 -11.47
N GLU A 24 6.31 -15.78 -10.54
CA GLU A 24 7.01 -15.49 -9.31
C GLU A 24 8.43 -16.05 -9.38
N ASP A 25 9.42 -15.21 -9.09
CA ASP A 25 10.83 -15.57 -8.94
C ASP A 25 11.20 -15.56 -7.43
N GLU A 26 12.41 -15.96 -7.05
CA GLU A 26 12.81 -16.09 -5.64
C GLU A 26 12.61 -14.78 -4.84
N HIS A 27 12.84 -13.63 -5.47
CA HIS A 27 12.78 -12.32 -4.81
C HIS A 27 11.81 -11.32 -5.45
N ASN A 28 11.35 -11.59 -6.69
CA ASN A 28 10.58 -10.64 -7.48
C ASN A 28 9.33 -11.27 -8.12
N LEU A 29 8.40 -10.42 -8.55
CA LEU A 29 7.31 -10.78 -9.45
C LEU A 29 7.70 -10.31 -10.86
N LEU A 30 7.61 -11.21 -11.83
CA LEU A 30 7.83 -10.94 -13.24
C LEU A 30 6.48 -10.76 -13.92
N ILE A 31 6.23 -9.55 -14.43
CA ILE A 31 5.03 -9.23 -15.18
C ILE A 31 5.35 -9.31 -16.66
N ASN A 32 4.65 -10.18 -17.38
CA ASN A 32 4.77 -10.35 -18.82
C ASN A 32 3.65 -9.60 -19.52
N THR A 33 4.00 -8.76 -20.47
CA THR A 33 3.08 -8.10 -21.40
C THR A 33 3.36 -8.58 -22.82
N GLU A 34 2.50 -8.23 -23.78
CA GLU A 34 2.70 -8.58 -25.19
C GLU A 34 4.01 -8.02 -25.78
N PHE A 35 4.52 -6.93 -25.21
CA PHE A 35 5.69 -6.23 -25.75
C PHE A 35 6.94 -6.45 -24.90
N ASP A 36 6.78 -6.38 -23.57
CA ASP A 36 7.90 -6.35 -22.63
C ASP A 36 7.65 -7.21 -21.39
N GLN A 37 8.75 -7.53 -20.71
CA GLN A 37 8.77 -8.12 -19.38
C GLN A 37 9.41 -7.14 -18.41
N PHE A 38 8.81 -6.94 -17.24
CA PHE A 38 9.41 -6.14 -16.17
C PHE A 38 9.28 -6.80 -14.81
N SER A 39 10.30 -6.57 -13.98
CA SER A 39 10.43 -7.12 -12.63
C SER A 39 9.96 -6.10 -11.60
N VAL A 40 9.12 -6.54 -10.67
CA VAL A 40 8.60 -5.73 -9.55
C VAL A 40 8.82 -6.45 -8.23
N CYS A 41 8.77 -5.72 -7.12
CA CYS A 41 8.97 -6.32 -5.81
C CYS A 41 7.79 -7.24 -5.48
N LYS A 42 8.03 -8.37 -4.78
CA LYS A 42 6.95 -9.25 -4.28
C LYS A 42 5.91 -8.56 -3.39
N LYS A 43 6.26 -7.40 -2.83
CA LYS A 43 5.38 -6.59 -1.99
C LYS A 43 4.39 -5.75 -2.81
N ASP A 44 4.65 -5.59 -4.10
CA ASP A 44 3.77 -4.86 -5.01
C ASP A 44 2.62 -5.78 -5.44
N VAL A 45 1.45 -5.20 -5.67
CA VAL A 45 0.22 -5.95 -5.95
C VAL A 45 -0.28 -5.63 -7.35
N VAL A 46 -0.55 -6.67 -8.15
CA VAL A 46 -1.23 -6.50 -9.44
C VAL A 46 -2.73 -6.64 -9.25
N ILE A 47 -3.47 -5.69 -9.78
CA ILE A 47 -4.91 -5.53 -9.55
C ILE A 47 -5.64 -5.43 -10.88
N HIS A 48 -6.73 -6.16 -11.02
CA HIS A 48 -7.66 -6.05 -12.14
C HIS A 48 -8.80 -5.09 -11.76
N GLY A 49 -9.18 -4.16 -12.65
CA GLY A 49 -10.42 -3.39 -12.47
C GLY A 49 -10.50 -2.06 -13.22
N ASP A 50 -11.22 -1.11 -12.64
CA ASP A 50 -11.31 0.28 -13.11
C ASP A 50 -10.36 1.19 -12.31
N GLU A 51 -9.61 2.04 -13.01
CA GLU A 51 -8.66 3.00 -12.44
C GLU A 51 -9.34 3.91 -11.42
N LYS A 52 -10.55 4.40 -11.77
CA LYS A 52 -11.33 5.31 -10.92
C LYS A 52 -11.75 4.64 -9.61
N TYR A 53 -12.07 3.34 -9.66
CA TYR A 53 -12.42 2.58 -8.48
C TYR A 53 -11.21 2.42 -7.56
N TRP A 54 -10.08 1.95 -8.10
CA TRP A 54 -8.87 1.70 -7.31
C TRP A 54 -8.26 2.98 -6.72
N THR A 55 -8.34 4.09 -7.44
CA THR A 55 -7.95 5.40 -6.92
C THR A 55 -8.74 5.78 -5.68
N LYS A 56 -10.07 5.60 -5.70
CA LYS A 56 -10.93 5.86 -4.53
C LYS A 56 -10.63 4.93 -3.36
N VAL A 57 -10.35 3.65 -3.63
CA VAL A 57 -9.96 2.67 -2.60
C VAL A 57 -8.66 3.10 -1.92
N LEU A 58 -7.66 3.55 -2.70
CA LEU A 58 -6.40 4.05 -2.14
C LEU A 58 -6.56 5.31 -1.31
N GLU A 59 -7.39 6.26 -1.74
CA GLU A 59 -7.69 7.44 -0.94
C GLU A 59 -8.33 7.06 0.39
N LEU A 60 -9.23 6.08 0.38
CA LEU A 60 -9.89 5.59 1.58
C LEU A 60 -8.88 4.90 2.54
N LEU A 61 -7.97 4.08 2.01
CA LEU A 61 -6.89 3.47 2.79
C LEU A 61 -5.96 4.53 3.40
N LYS A 62 -5.54 5.54 2.62
CA LYS A 62 -4.73 6.66 3.13
C LYS A 62 -5.45 7.45 4.22
N CYS A 63 -6.77 7.61 4.11
CA CYS A 63 -7.59 8.24 5.15
C CYS A 63 -7.65 7.39 6.42
N LEU A 64 -7.82 6.07 6.30
CA LEU A 64 -7.79 5.15 7.44
C LEU A 64 -6.44 5.18 8.14
N ASP A 65 -5.33 5.14 7.40
CA ASP A 65 -3.98 5.25 7.97
C ASP A 65 -3.79 6.54 8.75
N LYS A 66 -4.25 7.68 8.22
CA LYS A 66 -4.21 8.96 8.94
C LYS A 66 -5.01 8.92 10.24
N ILE A 67 -6.17 8.27 10.24
CA ILE A 67 -7.01 8.12 11.44
C ILE A 67 -6.30 7.23 12.48
N ILE A 68 -5.74 6.12 12.03
CA ILE A 68 -4.99 5.18 12.89
C ILE A 68 -3.78 5.90 13.49
N GLN A 69 -2.96 6.58 12.68
CA GLN A 69 -1.81 7.35 13.15
C GLN A 69 -2.21 8.42 14.17
N LYS A 70 -3.28 9.18 13.92
CA LYS A 70 -3.81 10.15 14.89
C LYS A 70 -4.21 9.48 16.21
N ARG A 71 -4.81 8.29 16.14
CA ARG A 71 -5.23 7.53 17.33
C ARG A 71 -4.02 7.01 18.11
N VAL A 72 -3.03 6.45 17.42
CA VAL A 72 -1.78 5.99 18.01
C VAL A 72 -1.05 7.14 18.69
N ASN A 73 -0.89 8.28 18.01
CA ASN A 73 -0.25 9.47 18.59
C ASN A 73 -0.97 10.00 19.83
N LYS A 74 -2.31 9.95 19.84
CA LYS A 74 -3.09 10.34 21.02
C LYS A 74 -2.91 9.37 22.19
N ILE A 75 -2.79 8.06 21.92
CA ILE A 75 -2.56 7.03 22.93
C ILE A 75 -1.14 7.13 23.49
N THR A 76 -0.13 7.24 22.64
CA THR A 76 1.26 7.41 23.06
C THR A 76 1.40 8.66 23.91
N THR A 77 0.87 9.82 23.47
CA THR A 77 0.92 11.07 24.26
C THR A 77 0.28 10.91 25.65
N LYS A 78 -0.86 10.20 25.76
CA LYS A 78 -1.48 9.89 27.06
C LYS A 78 -0.62 8.98 27.92
N ALA A 79 -0.01 7.96 27.33
CA ALA A 79 0.88 7.03 28.03
C ALA A 79 2.15 7.76 28.54
N THR A 80 2.75 8.63 27.73
CA THR A 80 3.89 9.46 28.15
C THR A 80 3.52 10.40 29.29
N PHE A 81 2.34 11.02 29.23
CA PHE A 81 1.85 11.90 30.29
C PHE A 81 1.62 11.15 31.61
N LEU A 82 0.98 9.97 31.56
CA LEU A 82 0.78 9.11 32.73
C LEU A 82 2.09 8.60 33.31
N GLY A 83 3.03 8.16 32.46
CA GLY A 83 4.37 7.74 32.88
C GLY A 83 5.17 8.88 33.53
N PHE A 84 5.07 10.10 32.99
CA PHE A 84 5.67 11.28 33.60
C PHE A 84 5.04 11.63 34.96
N PHE A 85 3.72 11.51 35.11
CA PHE A 85 3.04 11.79 36.36
C PHE A 85 3.33 10.74 37.44
N LEU A 86 3.32 9.46 37.08
CA LEU A 86 3.65 8.36 38.00
C LEU A 86 5.12 8.38 38.42
N GLY A 87 6.05 8.70 37.51
CA GLY A 87 7.48 8.83 37.81
C GLY A 87 7.84 10.08 38.63
N ARG A 88 6.90 11.01 38.86
CA ARG A 88 7.08 12.18 39.73
C ARG A 88 6.51 12.00 41.13
N LEU A 89 5.72 10.95 41.35
CA LEU A 89 5.10 10.61 42.64
C LEU A 89 5.91 9.56 43.44
N SER A 90 6.92 8.94 42.82
CA SER A 90 7.95 8.10 43.47
C SER A 90 9.14 8.92 43.92
#